data_AF-A0A7Z0MNF7-F1
#
_entry.id   AF-A0A7Z0MNF7-F1
#
_cell.length_a   1.000
_cell.length_b   1.000
_cell.length_c   1.000
_cell.angle_alpha   90.00
_cell.angle_beta   90.00
_cell.angle_gamma   90.00
#
_symmetry.space_group_name_H-M   'P 1'
#
loop_
_entity.id
_entity.type
_entity.pdbx_description
1 polymer ?
#
loop_
_entity_poly.entity_id
_entity_poly.type
_entity_poly.pdbx_seq_one_letter_code
_entity_poly.pdbx_strand_id
1 'polypeptide(L)'
;NANPKKAAIAWRDQMLTVLKGSKTRFLKPPKNKTTTGLTGVSRTIKFDRRKDKSYLCYTVFWVCEGKAKNKTFQVGNVETITADDELHAFRTARLFRRCYEYAIDNDLPFDDSLFAGWKKKRLYETHCCFTA
;
A
#
# COMPACT_ATOMS: atom_id res chain seq x y z
N ASN A 1 13.27 31.27 -33.19
CA ASN A 1 13.59 31.21 -31.74
C ASN A 1 12.57 30.37 -30.99
N ALA A 2 12.65 29.04 -31.11
CA ALA A 2 11.80 28.12 -30.35
C ALA A 2 12.41 27.93 -28.95
N ASN A 3 11.71 28.36 -27.90
CA ASN A 3 12.18 28.26 -26.52
C ASN A 3 12.06 26.78 -26.07
N PRO A 4 13.17 26.03 -25.92
CA PRO A 4 13.16 24.57 -25.71
C PRO A 4 12.43 24.15 -24.43
N LYS A 5 12.27 25.08 -23.48
CA LYS A 5 11.55 24.86 -22.22
C LYS A 5 10.05 24.60 -22.43
N LYS A 6 9.41 25.24 -23.42
CA LYS A 6 7.97 25.04 -23.69
C LYS A 6 7.68 23.69 -24.33
N ALA A 7 8.56 23.24 -25.23
CA ALA A 7 8.44 21.93 -25.86
C ALA A 7 8.61 20.78 -24.85
N ALA A 8 9.53 20.92 -23.89
CA ALA A 8 9.72 19.94 -22.83
C ALA A 8 8.51 19.82 -21.88
N ILE A 9 7.84 20.95 -21.58
CA ILE A 9 6.61 20.95 -20.76
C ILE A 9 5.47 20.27 -21.51
N ALA A 10 5.26 20.60 -22.78
CA ALA A 10 4.21 19.98 -23.59
C ALA A 10 4.41 18.47 -23.76
N TRP A 11 5.64 18.01 -23.99
CA TRP A 11 5.96 16.58 -24.06
C TRP A 11 5.71 15.88 -22.73
N ARG A 12 6.06 16.52 -21.60
CA ARG A 12 5.75 16.01 -20.27
C ARG A 12 4.24 15.87 -20.05
N ASP A 13 3.45 16.88 -20.41
CA ASP A 13 2.00 16.88 -20.22
C ASP A 13 1.30 15.85 -21.13
N GLN A 14 1.80 15.68 -22.35
CA GLN A 14 1.35 14.66 -23.28
C GLN A 14 1.69 13.25 -22.76
N MET A 15 2.89 13.05 -22.19
CA MET A 15 3.26 11.79 -21.53
C MET A 15 2.42 11.53 -20.27
N LEU A 16 2.09 12.54 -19.47
CA LEU A 16 1.20 12.39 -18.31
C LEU A 16 -0.22 11.98 -18.71
N THR A 17 -0.69 12.45 -19.87
CA THR A 17 -2.00 12.10 -20.44
C THR A 17 -2.03 10.66 -20.99
N VAL A 18 -0.92 10.18 -21.57
CA VAL A 18 -0.74 8.79 -22.01
C VAL A 18 -0.59 7.85 -20.81
N LEU A 19 0.08 8.31 -19.75
CA LEU A 19 0.26 7.60 -18.47
C LEU A 19 -0.97 7.74 -17.55
N LYS A 20 -2.19 7.66 -18.09
CA LYS A 20 -3.48 7.85 -17.40
C LYS A 20 -3.69 7.12 -16.05
N GLY A 21 -2.79 6.23 -15.62
CA GLY A 21 -2.79 5.61 -14.29
C GLY A 21 -1.64 6.02 -13.35
N SER A 22 -0.74 6.92 -13.74
CA SER A 22 0.46 7.25 -12.95
C SER A 22 0.28 8.43 -11.99
N LYS A 23 -0.88 8.54 -11.33
CA LYS A 23 -1.02 9.37 -10.11
C LYS A 23 -0.12 8.76 -9.03
N THR A 24 1.08 9.32 -8.87
CA THR A 24 2.05 9.05 -7.79
C THR A 24 2.01 7.63 -7.21
N ARG A 25 2.23 6.62 -8.07
CA ARG A 25 2.36 5.22 -7.65
C ARG A 25 3.55 4.99 -6.71
N PHE A 26 4.54 5.87 -6.78
CA PHE A 26 5.80 5.78 -6.06
C PHE A 26 5.87 6.72 -4.86
N LEU A 27 5.54 6.18 -3.69
CA LEU A 27 6.23 6.58 -2.47
C LEU A 27 7.61 5.91 -2.54
N LYS A 28 8.70 6.69 -2.65
CA LYS A 28 10.06 6.16 -2.59
C LYS A 28 10.13 5.19 -1.39
N PRO A 29 10.45 3.90 -1.59
CA PRO A 29 10.53 2.97 -0.48
C PRO A 29 11.57 3.50 0.51
N PRO A 30 11.24 3.61 1.82
CA PRO A 30 12.22 4.02 2.81
C PRO A 30 13.39 3.03 2.81
N LYS A 31 14.62 3.57 2.77
CA LYS A 31 15.90 2.90 2.46
C LYS A 31 16.25 1.66 3.30
N ASN A 32 15.51 1.38 4.38
CA ASN A 32 15.85 0.40 5.42
C ASN A 32 14.79 -0.69 5.64
N LYS A 33 13.88 -0.96 4.70
CA LYS A 33 12.84 -1.99 4.87
C LYS A 33 12.98 -3.14 3.89
N THR A 34 12.88 -4.37 4.40
CA THR A 34 12.81 -5.61 3.62
C THR A 34 11.57 -5.57 2.72
N THR A 35 11.79 -5.27 1.44
CA THR A 35 10.72 -5.12 0.45
C THR A 35 10.06 -6.47 0.25
N THR A 36 8.80 -6.60 0.62
CA THR A 36 7.94 -7.77 0.36
C THR A 36 7.64 -8.01 -1.13
N GLY A 37 8.43 -7.41 -2.05
CA GLY A 37 8.19 -7.40 -3.49
C GLY A 37 7.00 -6.55 -3.95
N LEU A 38 6.15 -6.08 -3.03
CA LEU A 38 4.97 -5.25 -3.30
C LEU A 38 5.24 -3.77 -3.02
N THR A 39 5.10 -2.94 -4.05
CA THR A 39 5.22 -1.47 -3.96
C THR A 39 4.26 -0.92 -2.89
N GLY A 40 4.81 -0.23 -1.88
CA GLY A 40 4.03 0.39 -0.82
C GLY A 40 3.64 -0.54 0.34
N VAL A 41 3.99 -1.82 0.31
CA VAL A 41 3.83 -2.74 1.46
C VAL A 41 5.20 -3.04 2.06
N SER A 42 5.33 -2.92 3.37
CA SER A 42 6.57 -3.24 4.07
C SER A 42 6.31 -4.16 5.25
N ARG A 43 7.06 -5.27 5.31
CA ARG A 43 7.16 -6.12 6.49
C ARG A 43 8.14 -5.49 7.48
N THR A 44 7.77 -5.42 8.75
CA THR A 44 8.65 -4.89 9.81
C THR A 44 8.40 -5.67 11.09
N ILE A 45 9.48 -6.10 11.75
CA ILE A 45 9.40 -6.66 13.10
C ILE A 45 9.67 -5.52 14.07
N LYS A 46 8.68 -5.20 14.91
CA LYS A 46 8.81 -4.19 15.96
C LYS A 46 9.10 -4.89 17.28
N PHE A 47 10.28 -4.66 17.82
CA PHE A 47 10.63 -5.15 19.16
C PHE A 47 10.14 -4.16 20.23
N ASP A 48 9.26 -4.62 21.11
CA ASP A 48 8.80 -3.86 22.25
C ASP A 48 9.63 -4.24 23.49
N ARG A 49 10.58 -3.35 23.84
CA ARG A 49 11.46 -3.50 25.00
C ARG A 49 10.69 -3.55 26.33
N ARG A 50 9.47 -3.04 26.42
CA ARG A 50 8.70 -3.03 27.68
C ARG A 50 8.12 -4.39 28.02
N LYS A 51 7.83 -5.20 27.00
CA LYS A 51 7.20 -6.52 27.13
C LYS A 51 8.13 -7.66 26.74
N ASP A 52 9.36 -7.33 26.33
CA ASP A 52 10.35 -8.23 25.77
C ASP A 52 9.78 -9.11 24.64
N LYS A 53 8.97 -8.50 23.77
CA LYS A 53 8.22 -9.20 22.71
C LYS A 53 8.44 -8.56 21.36
N SER A 54 8.63 -9.40 20.35
CA SER A 54 8.73 -8.99 18.95
C SER A 54 7.38 -9.09 18.28
N TYR A 55 6.89 -8.02 17.65
CA TYR A 55 5.62 -8.03 16.91
C TYR A 55 5.85 -7.96 15.41
N LEU A 56 5.20 -8.86 14.67
CA LEU A 56 5.17 -8.78 13.22
C LEU A 56 4.14 -7.72 12.78
N CYS A 57 4.59 -6.79 11.94
CA CYS A 57 3.76 -5.71 11.41
C CYS A 57 3.92 -5.60 9.89
N TYR A 58 2.81 -5.45 9.19
CA TYR A 58 2.77 -5.04 7.79
C TYR A 58 2.30 -3.60 7.69
N THR A 59 3.14 -2.70 7.20
CA THR A 59 2.76 -1.31 6.97
C THR A 59 2.50 -1.10 5.49
N VAL A 60 1.33 -0.58 5.17
CA VAL A 60 0.97 -0.15 3.82
C VAL A 60 1.00 1.37 3.76
N PHE A 61 1.59 1.89 2.69
CA PHE A 61 1.72 3.31 2.41
C PHE A 61 0.90 3.67 1.18
N TRP A 62 0.13 4.75 1.27
CA TRP A 62 -0.68 5.28 0.17
C TRP A 62 -0.75 6.81 0.23
N VAL A 63 -1.27 7.44 -0.81
CA VAL A 63 -1.47 8.89 -0.87
C VAL A 63 -2.96 9.15 -0.97
N CYS A 64 -3.50 9.95 -0.07
CA CYS A 64 -4.90 10.36 -0.08
C CYS A 64 -4.89 11.89 -0.14
N GLU A 65 -5.49 12.48 -1.18
CA GLU A 65 -5.57 13.95 -1.34
C GLU A 65 -4.20 14.65 -1.30
N GLY A 66 -3.17 14.03 -1.91
CA GLY A 66 -1.81 14.57 -1.92
C GLY A 66 -1.03 14.39 -0.61
N LYS A 67 -1.64 13.82 0.44
CA LYS A 67 -0.97 13.53 1.72
C LYS A 67 -0.59 12.06 1.82
N ALA A 68 0.67 11.79 2.16
CA ALA A 68 1.13 10.43 2.43
C ALA A 68 0.50 9.90 3.72
N LYS A 69 -0.26 8.82 3.61
CA LYS A 69 -0.86 8.08 4.73
C LYS A 69 -0.22 6.71 4.84
N ASN A 70 -0.28 6.15 6.05
CA ASN A 70 0.16 4.78 6.29
C ASN A 70 -0.82 4.07 7.24
N LYS A 71 -0.88 2.75 7.12
CA LYS A 71 -1.73 1.86 7.91
C LYS A 71 -0.89 0.67 8.29
N THR A 72 -0.86 0.37 9.57
CA THR A 72 -0.06 -0.73 10.09
C THR A 72 -0.98 -1.85 10.54
N PHE A 73 -0.82 -3.01 9.92
CA PHE A 73 -1.47 -4.27 10.25
C PHE A 73 -0.52 -5.05 11.18
N GLN A 74 -0.72 -4.91 12.49
CA GLN A 74 0.02 -5.67 13.50
C GLN A 74 -0.59 -7.07 13.62
N VAL A 75 0.15 -8.10 13.22
CA VAL A 75 -0.28 -9.50 13.22
C VAL A 75 -0.36 -10.01 14.67
N GLY A 76 0.78 -10.10 15.34
CA GLY A 76 0.91 -10.68 16.67
C GLY A 76 2.37 -10.80 17.09
N ASN A 77 2.61 -11.46 18.22
CA ASN A 77 3.97 -11.77 18.68
C ASN A 77 4.60 -12.80 17.74
N VAL A 78 5.79 -12.51 17.21
CA VAL A 78 6.54 -13.38 16.29
C VAL A 78 6.71 -14.80 16.83
N GLU A 79 6.78 -14.99 18.15
CA GLU A 79 6.90 -16.31 18.77
C GLU A 79 5.60 -17.12 18.75
N THR A 80 4.45 -16.46 18.70
CA THR A 80 3.12 -17.09 18.79
C THR A 80 2.34 -16.99 17.49
N ILE A 81 2.82 -16.27 16.48
CA ILE A 81 2.09 -16.15 15.22
C ILE A 81 2.11 -17.47 14.47
N THR A 82 1.00 -17.79 13.82
CA THR A 82 0.96 -18.89 12.85
C THR A 82 1.26 -18.39 11.45
N ALA A 83 1.66 -19.29 10.56
CA ALA A 83 1.83 -18.97 9.14
C ALA A 83 0.52 -18.48 8.50
N ASP A 84 -0.65 -18.92 8.98
CA ASP A 84 -1.95 -18.43 8.51
C ASP A 84 -2.16 -16.95 8.90
N ASP A 85 -1.78 -16.55 10.10
CA ASP A 85 -1.87 -15.16 10.55
C ASP A 85 -0.98 -14.23 9.70
N GLU A 86 0.25 -14.66 9.43
CA GLU A 86 1.18 -13.94 8.56
C GLU A 86 0.61 -13.82 7.13
N LEU A 87 0.10 -14.93 6.58
CA LEU A 87 -0.49 -14.95 5.24
C LEU A 87 -1.76 -14.10 5.17
N HIS A 88 -2.61 -14.13 6.19
CA HIS A 88 -3.82 -13.33 6.30
C HIS A 88 -3.49 -11.83 6.30
N ALA A 89 -2.50 -11.42 7.08
CA ALA A 89 -2.04 -10.04 7.12
C ALA A 89 -1.42 -9.60 5.78
N PHE A 90 -0.61 -10.44 5.17
CA PHE A 90 -0.02 -10.18 3.85
C PHE A 90 -1.08 -10.02 2.76
N ARG A 91 -2.06 -10.93 2.70
CA ARG A 91 -3.19 -10.87 1.76
C ARG A 91 -4.03 -9.61 1.97
N THR A 92 -4.30 -9.25 3.21
CA THR A 92 -5.02 -8.01 3.56
C THR A 92 -4.24 -6.77 3.10
N ALA A 93 -2.94 -6.71 3.36
CA ALA A 93 -2.09 -5.61 2.91
C ALA A 93 -2.03 -5.51 1.38
N ARG A 94 -1.97 -6.65 0.68
CA ARG A 94 -2.01 -6.72 -0.78
C ARG A 94 -3.36 -6.24 -1.33
N LEU A 95 -4.47 -6.67 -0.72
CA LEU A 95 -5.82 -6.22 -1.09
C LEU A 95 -5.97 -4.71 -0.91
N PHE A 96 -5.51 -4.17 0.22
CA PHE A 96 -5.52 -2.73 0.47
C PHE A 96 -4.83 -1.97 -0.66
N ARG A 97 -3.65 -2.42 -1.08
CA ARG A 97 -2.91 -1.77 -2.16
C ARG A 97 -3.65 -1.85 -3.49
N ARG A 98 -4.23 -3.00 -3.82
CA ARG A 98 -5.03 -3.17 -5.04
C ARG A 98 -6.28 -2.31 -5.06
N CYS A 99 -7.04 -2.27 -3.96
CA CYS A 99 -8.22 -1.41 -3.86
C CYS A 99 -7.85 0.07 -3.99
N TYR A 100 -6.71 0.47 -3.44
CA TYR A 100 -6.18 1.82 -3.60
C TYR A 100 -5.78 2.11 -5.07
N GLU A 101 -5.10 1.18 -5.74
CA GLU A 101 -4.74 1.31 -7.16
C GLU A 101 -5.99 1.38 -8.04
N TYR A 102 -6.98 0.53 -7.80
CA TYR A 102 -8.27 0.57 -8.49
C TYR A 102 -9.00 1.90 -8.28
N ALA A 103 -9.01 2.41 -7.04
CA ALA A 103 -9.62 3.70 -6.73
C ALA A 103 -8.92 4.86 -7.45
N ILE A 104 -7.60 4.82 -7.57
CA ILE A 104 -6.84 5.80 -8.38
C ILE A 104 -7.20 5.69 -9.86
N ASP A 105 -7.17 4.48 -10.41
CA ASP A 105 -7.36 4.25 -11.85
C ASP A 105 -8.80 4.59 -12.29
N ASN A 106 -9.77 4.55 -11.37
CA ASN A 106 -11.17 4.90 -11.62
C ASN A 106 -11.59 6.27 -11.03
N ASP A 107 -10.65 7.06 -10.52
CA ASP A 107 -10.94 8.35 -9.87
C ASP A 107 -11.98 8.28 -8.73
N LEU A 108 -12.02 7.15 -8.01
CA LEU A 108 -12.91 6.92 -6.88
C LEU A 108 -12.25 7.29 -5.54
N PRO A 109 -13.06 7.71 -4.53
CA PRO A 109 -12.57 7.86 -3.17
C PRO A 109 -12.19 6.48 -2.59
N PHE A 110 -10.99 6.38 -2.03
CA PHE A 110 -10.54 5.19 -1.33
C PHE A 110 -10.89 5.28 0.16
N ASP A 111 -11.82 4.43 0.63
CA ASP A 111 -12.14 4.32 2.06
C ASP A 111 -11.28 3.25 2.74
N ASP A 112 -10.40 3.69 3.64
CA ASP A 112 -9.55 2.79 4.41
C ASP A 112 -10.28 2.14 5.59
N SER A 113 -11.44 2.65 5.99
CA SER A 113 -12.22 2.20 7.15
C SER A 113 -12.68 0.75 7.02
N LEU A 114 -12.89 0.28 5.79
CA LEU A 114 -13.17 -1.13 5.46
C LEU A 114 -12.15 -2.10 6.07
N PHE A 115 -10.90 -1.64 6.22
CA PHE A 115 -9.79 -2.42 6.74
C PHE A 115 -9.60 -2.28 8.26
N ALA A 116 -10.47 -1.58 8.99
CA ALA A 116 -10.38 -1.48 10.45
C ALA A 116 -10.62 -2.82 11.15
N GLY A 117 -11.52 -3.64 10.60
CA GLY A 117 -11.91 -4.95 11.15
C GLY A 117 -11.12 -6.15 10.63
N TRP A 118 -10.01 -5.93 9.94
CA TRP A 118 -9.28 -6.97 9.20
C TRP A 118 -8.94 -8.21 10.03
N LYS A 119 -8.56 -8.06 11.31
CA LYS A 119 -8.21 -9.19 12.19
C LYS A 119 -9.34 -10.20 12.40
N LYS A 120 -10.60 -9.76 12.29
CA LYS A 120 -11.79 -10.59 12.52
C LYS A 120 -12.49 -10.98 11.22
N LYS A 121 -12.09 -10.41 10.08
CA LYS A 121 -12.76 -10.60 8.79
C LYS A 121 -11.74 -10.82 7.69
N ARG A 122 -11.87 -11.92 6.95
CA ARG A 122 -11.08 -12.23 5.76
C ARG A 122 -11.56 -11.41 4.56
N LEU A 123 -11.17 -10.13 4.53
CA LEU A 123 -11.59 -9.17 3.50
C LEU A 123 -11.26 -9.64 2.07
N TYR A 124 -10.20 -10.44 1.90
CA TYR A 124 -9.82 -10.98 0.58
C TYR A 124 -10.73 -12.09 0.07
N GLU A 125 -11.54 -12.74 0.89
CA GLU A 125 -12.51 -13.74 0.43
C GLU A 125 -13.73 -13.07 -0.19
N THR A 126 -14.19 -11.95 0.39
CA THR A 126 -15.38 -11.23 -0.08
C THR A 126 -15.08 -10.29 -1.25
N HIS A 127 -13.89 -9.67 -1.28
CA HIS A 127 -13.50 -8.70 -2.32
C HIS A 127 -12.75 -9.34 -3.51
N CYS A 128 -12.78 -10.68 -3.63
CA CYS A 128 -12.19 -11.42 -4.75
C CYS A 128 -12.86 -11.13 -6.12
N CYS A 129 -13.96 -10.36 -6.16
CA CYS A 129 -14.66 -10.05 -7.39
C CYS A 129 -13.93 -9.03 -8.30
N PHE A 130 -12.89 -8.34 -7.82
CA PHE A 130 -12.04 -7.48 -8.67
C PHE A 130 -10.94 -8.24 -9.42
N THR A 131 -11.02 -9.58 -9.49
CA THR A 131 -10.09 -10.44 -10.23
C THR A 131 -10.78 -11.38 -11.22
N ALA A 132 -11.79 -10.90 -11.93
CA ALA A 132 -12.25 -11.52 -13.18
C ALA A 132 -11.74 -10.71 -14.37
#